data_AF-A0A0K9PB42-F1
#
_entry.id   AF-A0A0K9PB42-F1
#
_cell.length_a   1.000
_cell.length_b   1.000
_cell.length_c   1.000
_cell.angle_alpha   90.00
_cell.angle_beta   90.00
_cell.angle_gamma   90.00
#
_symmetry.space_group_name_H-M   'P 1'
#
loop_
_entity.id
_entity.type
_entity.pdbx_description
1 polymer ?
#
loop_
_entity_poly.entity_id
_entity_poly.type
_entity_poly.pdbx_seq_one_letter_code
_entity_poly.pdbx_strand_id
1 'polypeptide(L)'
;MRKNLLKLVRVKEFSPEAQFQDPFSSFILPNVICSYCNDCRDLDLCRDSSLLDQNWRCGVSHCGQPYDREHMENALLQIVRQRERLYHLQDLVCLRCKQMKAAHLAEQCGCGGSFRCTENQFDFLAKMQVFLNVAKSQKFRLLEDCTSWILGVTKLSQ
;
A
#
# COMPACT_ATOMS: atom_id res chain seq x y z
N MET A 1 -4.06 6.06 -28.45
CA MET A 1 -4.63 7.29 -27.85
C MET A 1 -3.63 8.19 -27.12
N ARG A 2 -2.47 7.71 -26.64
CA ARG A 2 -1.50 8.51 -25.84
C ARG A 2 -0.78 9.66 -26.60
N LYS A 3 -0.49 9.49 -27.90
CA LYS A 3 0.28 10.44 -28.74
C LYS A 3 -0.37 11.81 -28.95
N ASN A 4 -1.70 11.86 -29.04
CA ASN A 4 -2.41 13.12 -29.31
C ASN A 4 -2.52 14.00 -28.05
N LEU A 5 -2.64 13.38 -26.87
CA LEU A 5 -2.75 14.09 -25.60
C LEU A 5 -1.42 14.77 -25.20
N LEU A 6 -0.28 14.09 -25.37
CA LEU A 6 1.04 14.66 -25.04
C LEU A 6 1.38 15.89 -25.91
N LYS A 7 0.94 15.91 -27.17
CA LYS A 7 1.06 17.08 -28.05
C LYS A 7 0.27 18.29 -27.54
N LEU A 8 -0.90 18.08 -26.96
CA LEU A 8 -1.73 19.16 -26.39
C LEU A 8 -1.07 19.81 -25.16
N VAL A 9 -0.40 19.02 -24.32
CA VAL A 9 0.32 19.51 -23.13
C VAL A 9 1.80 19.85 -23.40
N ARG A 10 2.24 19.84 -24.66
CA ARG A 10 3.63 20.16 -25.10
C ARG A 10 4.71 19.29 -24.43
N VAL A 11 4.38 18.07 -24.05
CA VAL A 11 5.33 17.11 -23.47
C VAL A 11 5.84 16.16 -24.56
N LYS A 12 7.16 15.94 -24.61
CA LYS A 12 7.79 15.04 -25.60
C LYS A 12 7.52 13.58 -25.21
N GLU A 13 7.25 12.72 -26.19
CA GLU A 13 6.84 11.32 -25.97
C GLU A 13 7.80 10.48 -25.09
N PHE A 14 9.09 10.81 -25.09
CA PHE A 14 10.13 10.10 -24.34
C PHE A 14 10.72 10.90 -23.17
N SER A 15 10.09 12.01 -22.80
CA SER A 15 10.54 12.76 -21.63
C SER A 15 10.12 12.04 -20.34
N PRO A 16 10.86 12.20 -19.22
CA PRO A 16 10.47 11.59 -17.95
C PRO A 16 9.07 12.02 -17.49
N GLU A 17 8.63 13.23 -17.86
CA GLU A 17 7.28 13.75 -17.60
C GLU A 17 6.19 13.09 -18.46
N ALA A 18 6.55 12.45 -19.58
CA ALA A 18 5.63 11.67 -20.39
C ALA A 18 5.42 10.24 -19.87
N GLN A 19 6.25 9.80 -18.92
CA GLN A 19 6.02 8.52 -18.25
C GLN A 19 4.73 8.63 -17.45
N PHE A 20 3.80 7.72 -17.72
CA PHE A 20 2.58 7.62 -16.93
C PHE A 20 2.98 7.18 -15.53
N GLN A 21 3.01 8.13 -14.61
CA GLN A 21 3.02 7.84 -13.20
C GLN A 21 1.57 7.77 -12.78
N ASP A 22 1.16 6.60 -12.31
CA ASP A 22 -0.18 6.42 -11.78
C ASP A 22 -0.35 7.37 -10.59
N PRO A 23 -1.16 8.44 -10.70
CA PRO A 23 -1.28 9.42 -9.63
C PRO A 23 -2.10 8.86 -8.46
N PHE A 24 -2.76 7.71 -8.66
CA PHE A 24 -3.56 7.04 -7.66
C PHE A 24 -2.89 5.74 -7.27
N SER A 25 -2.37 5.70 -6.05
CA SER A 25 -1.99 4.44 -5.43
C SER A 25 -3.25 3.57 -5.31
N SER A 26 -3.41 2.59 -6.19
CA SER A 26 -4.45 1.56 -6.02
C SER A 26 -4.09 0.70 -4.82
N PHE A 27 -5.05 0.47 -3.94
CA PHE A 27 -4.90 -0.53 -2.89
C PHE A 27 -5.98 -1.60 -3.07
N ILE A 28 -5.53 -2.84 -3.28
CA ILE A 28 -6.40 -3.98 -3.48
C ILE A 28 -6.50 -4.75 -2.16
N LEU A 29 -7.72 -4.91 -1.65
CA LEU A 29 -8.03 -5.87 -0.60
C LEU A 29 -8.37 -7.21 -1.27
N PRO A 30 -7.48 -8.22 -1.16
CA PRO A 30 -7.65 -9.46 -1.89
C PRO A 30 -8.66 -10.39 -1.22
N ASN A 31 -9.25 -11.29 -2.01
CA ASN A 31 -10.07 -12.43 -1.54
C ASN A 31 -11.22 -12.05 -0.60
N VAL A 32 -11.96 -10.98 -0.92
CA VAL A 32 -13.17 -10.63 -0.18
C VAL A 32 -14.30 -11.57 -0.57
N ILE A 33 -14.81 -12.33 0.40
CA ILE A 33 -15.85 -13.32 0.21
C ILE A 33 -17.19 -12.78 0.72
N CYS A 34 -18.21 -12.81 -0.13
CA CYS A 34 -19.58 -12.49 0.27
C CYS A 34 -20.17 -13.59 1.17
N SER A 35 -20.66 -13.22 2.35
CA SER A 35 -21.26 -14.15 3.31
C SER A 35 -22.59 -14.77 2.86
N TYR A 36 -23.20 -14.27 1.77
CA TYR A 36 -24.46 -14.77 1.24
C TYR A 36 -24.28 -15.65 0.00
N CYS A 37 -23.70 -15.10 -1.07
CA CYS A 37 -23.55 -15.81 -2.35
C CYS A 37 -22.19 -16.51 -2.52
N ASN A 38 -21.26 -16.36 -1.56
CA ASN A 38 -19.88 -16.88 -1.63
C ASN A 38 -19.06 -16.38 -2.83
N ASP A 39 -19.50 -15.31 -3.49
CA ASP A 39 -18.68 -14.61 -4.49
C ASP A 39 -17.37 -14.15 -3.84
N CYS A 40 -16.25 -14.50 -4.45
CA CYS A 40 -14.92 -14.15 -3.99
C CYS A 40 -14.29 -13.22 -5.02
N ARG A 41 -13.97 -12.00 -4.60
CA ARG A 41 -13.34 -11.01 -5.47
C ARG A 41 -12.37 -10.12 -4.72
N ASP A 42 -11.49 -9.53 -5.49
CA ASP A 42 -10.66 -8.44 -5.02
C ASP A 42 -11.47 -7.12 -5.04
N LEU A 43 -11.20 -6.25 -4.06
CA LEU A 43 -11.79 -4.91 -3.97
C LEU A 43 -10.68 -3.85 -4.12
N ASP A 44 -10.80 -2.96 -5.10
CA ASP A 44 -9.89 -1.81 -5.22
C ASP A 44 -10.43 -0.62 -4.43
N LEU A 45 -9.88 -0.42 -3.23
CA LEU A 45 -10.38 0.57 -2.27
C LEU A 45 -10.20 2.02 -2.73
N CYS A 46 -9.39 2.24 -3.76
CA CYS A 46 -9.09 3.56 -4.30
C CYS A 46 -9.82 3.84 -5.63
N ARG A 47 -10.33 2.81 -6.32
CA ARG A 47 -10.91 2.94 -7.67
C ARG A 47 -12.34 2.44 -7.79
N ASP A 48 -12.78 1.51 -6.95
CA ASP A 48 -14.14 0.99 -7.02
C ASP A 48 -15.13 2.08 -6.60
N SER A 49 -15.91 2.60 -7.56
CA SER A 49 -16.81 3.73 -7.34
C SER A 49 -17.82 3.47 -6.23
N SER A 50 -18.34 2.24 -6.12
CA SER A 50 -19.23 1.86 -5.03
C SER A 50 -18.57 2.01 -3.66
N LEU A 51 -17.27 1.68 -3.53
CA LEU A 51 -16.55 1.81 -2.26
C LEU A 51 -16.20 3.26 -1.97
N LEU A 52 -15.91 4.07 -2.99
CA LEU A 52 -15.73 5.52 -2.85
C LEU A 52 -17.01 6.20 -2.33
N ASP A 53 -18.17 5.76 -2.81
CA ASP A 53 -19.50 6.18 -2.34
C ASP A 53 -19.92 5.54 -1.00
N GLN A 54 -18.99 4.89 -0.29
CA GLN A 54 -19.23 4.19 0.98
C GLN A 54 -20.24 3.02 0.91
N ASN A 55 -20.53 2.53 -0.30
CA ASN A 55 -21.44 1.43 -0.56
C ASN A 55 -20.69 0.08 -0.59
N TRP A 56 -20.45 -0.47 0.61
CA TRP A 56 -19.79 -1.76 0.81
C TRP A 56 -20.77 -2.92 0.63
N ARG A 57 -21.04 -3.28 -0.62
CA ARG A 57 -21.94 -4.39 -0.99
C ARG A 57 -21.31 -5.32 -1.99
N CYS A 58 -21.77 -6.56 -1.99
CA CYS A 58 -21.44 -7.53 -3.01
C CYS A 58 -21.77 -6.98 -4.41
N GLY A 59 -20.81 -7.10 -5.34
CA GLY A 59 -20.95 -6.61 -6.71
C GLY A 59 -21.83 -7.49 -7.61
N VAL A 60 -22.29 -8.63 -7.11
CA VAL A 60 -23.20 -9.52 -7.84
C VAL A 60 -24.60 -8.91 -7.87
N SER A 61 -25.13 -8.71 -9.07
CA SER A 61 -26.38 -7.96 -9.35
C SER A 61 -27.60 -8.45 -8.58
N HIS A 62 -27.70 -9.74 -8.28
CA HIS A 62 -28.81 -10.36 -7.56
C HIS A 62 -28.54 -10.60 -6.07
N CYS A 63 -27.34 -10.24 -5.58
CA CYS A 63 -26.96 -10.42 -4.19
C CYS A 63 -27.07 -9.10 -3.41
N GLY A 64 -26.19 -8.14 -3.70
CA GLY A 64 -26.16 -6.85 -3.02
C GLY A 64 -25.97 -6.89 -1.49
N GLN A 65 -25.61 -8.06 -0.94
CA GLN A 65 -25.40 -8.25 0.50
C GLN A 65 -24.32 -7.29 1.00
N PRO A 66 -24.56 -6.55 2.09
CA PRO A 66 -23.55 -5.67 2.67
C PRO A 66 -22.37 -6.49 3.19
N TYR A 67 -21.16 -6.02 2.91
CA TYR A 67 -19.96 -6.55 3.53
C TYR A 67 -19.85 -6.08 4.98
N ASP A 68 -19.35 -6.97 5.84
CA ASP A 68 -19.00 -6.61 7.22
C ASP A 68 -17.79 -5.69 7.23
N ARG A 69 -18.02 -4.41 7.50
CA ARG A 69 -16.97 -3.38 7.48
C ARG A 69 -15.92 -3.57 8.58
N GLU A 70 -16.31 -4.11 9.74
CA GLU A 70 -15.36 -4.38 10.83
C GLU A 70 -14.41 -5.52 10.43
N HIS A 71 -14.96 -6.54 9.77
CA HIS A 71 -14.16 -7.61 9.19
C HIS A 71 -13.17 -7.08 8.13
N MET A 72 -13.63 -6.19 7.24
CA MET A 72 -12.77 -5.58 6.22
C MET A 72 -11.66 -4.72 6.84
N GLU A 73 -11.99 -3.91 7.85
CA GLU A 73 -11.01 -3.12 8.59
C GLU A 73 -9.96 -4.01 9.27
N ASN A 74 -10.39 -5.11 9.91
CA ASN A 74 -9.47 -6.07 10.52
C ASN A 74 -8.55 -6.72 9.48
N ALA A 75 -9.06 -7.10 8.31
CA ALA A 75 -8.23 -7.65 7.23
C ALA A 75 -7.15 -6.65 6.79
N LEU A 76 -7.51 -5.37 6.63
CA LEU A 76 -6.56 -4.30 6.31
C LEU A 76 -5.52 -4.10 7.42
N LEU A 77 -5.94 -4.15 8.68
CA LEU A 77 -5.03 -4.09 9.83
C LEU A 77 -3.99 -5.22 9.79
N GLN A 78 -4.42 -6.45 9.48
CA GLN A 78 -3.48 -7.57 9.36
C GLN A 78 -2.46 -7.35 8.23
N ILE A 79 -2.90 -6.81 7.09
CA ILE A 79 -2.00 -6.47 5.97
C ILE A 79 -0.98 -5.41 6.40
N VAL A 80 -1.42 -4.34 7.06
CA VAL A 80 -0.54 -3.27 7.56
C VAL A 80 0.49 -3.82 8.54
N ARG A 81 0.06 -4.63 9.53
CA ARG A 81 0.95 -5.22 10.52
C ARG A 81 1.95 -6.21 9.92
N GLN A 82 1.50 -7.01 8.97
CA GLN A 82 2.39 -7.91 8.24
C GLN A 82 3.44 -7.10 7.45
N ARG A 83 3.03 -5.99 6.84
CA ARG A 83 3.91 -5.14 6.06
C ARG A 83 4.96 -4.42 6.91
N GLU A 84 4.55 -3.90 8.07
CA GLU A 84 5.43 -3.35 9.11
C GLU A 84 6.47 -4.40 9.57
N ARG A 85 6.00 -5.61 9.89
CA ARG A 85 6.88 -6.73 10.29
C ARG A 85 7.93 -7.04 9.21
N LEU A 86 7.51 -7.13 7.95
CA LEU A 86 8.43 -7.42 6.85
C LEU A 86 9.50 -6.33 6.67
N TYR A 87 9.16 -5.05 6.93
CA TYR A 87 10.14 -3.98 6.90
C TYR A 87 11.17 -4.12 8.04
N HIS A 88 10.77 -4.53 9.23
CA HIS A 88 11.70 -4.73 10.34
C HIS A 88 12.55 -6.00 10.20
N LEU A 89 12.03 -7.04 9.57
CA LEU A 89 12.71 -8.32 9.36
C LEU A 89 13.46 -8.41 8.02
N GLN A 90 13.49 -7.34 7.26
CA GLN A 90 14.14 -7.33 5.95
C GLN A 90 15.64 -7.64 6.03
N ASP A 91 16.17 -8.19 4.94
CA ASP A 91 17.61 -8.40 4.81
C ASP A 91 18.37 -7.07 4.68
N LEU A 92 19.66 -7.15 5.01
CA LEU A 92 20.62 -6.11 4.74
C LEU A 92 21.51 -6.50 3.55
N VAL A 93 21.74 -5.56 2.63
CA VAL A 93 22.56 -5.75 1.44
C VAL A 93 23.82 -4.90 1.51
N CYS A 94 24.97 -5.48 1.13
CA CYS A 94 26.23 -4.75 1.07
C CYS A 94 26.20 -3.73 -0.06
N LEU A 95 26.64 -2.50 0.22
CA LEU A 95 26.71 -1.44 -0.80
C LEU A 95 27.72 -1.75 -1.92
N ARG A 96 28.79 -2.49 -1.61
CA ARG A 96 29.93 -2.74 -2.51
C ARG A 96 29.74 -3.99 -3.38
N CYS A 97 29.59 -5.16 -2.75
CA CYS A 97 29.50 -6.45 -3.47
C CYS A 97 28.06 -6.94 -3.70
N LYS A 98 27.05 -6.23 -3.19
CA LYS A 98 25.61 -6.57 -3.33
C LYS A 98 25.18 -7.91 -2.71
N GLN A 99 26.05 -8.55 -1.92
CA GLN A 99 25.71 -9.75 -1.16
C GLN A 99 24.84 -9.43 0.05
N MET A 100 23.97 -10.36 0.43
CA MET A 100 23.16 -10.27 1.63
C MET A 100 24.00 -10.53 2.89
N LYS A 101 23.62 -9.88 3.99
CA LYS A 101 24.28 -10.05 5.28
C LYS A 101 23.94 -11.43 5.87
N ALA A 102 24.92 -12.34 5.87
CA ALA A 102 24.72 -13.69 6.40
C ALA A 102 24.87 -13.78 7.93
N ALA A 103 25.77 -12.98 8.53
CA ALA A 103 26.07 -13.04 9.96
C ALA A 103 25.32 -11.95 10.74
N HIS A 104 24.75 -12.29 11.90
CA HIS A 104 23.95 -11.33 12.69
C HIS A 104 24.78 -10.17 13.27
N LEU A 105 25.94 -10.47 13.87
CA LEU A 105 26.76 -9.51 14.61
C LEU A 105 27.81 -8.76 13.75
N ALA A 106 27.97 -9.12 12.48
CA ALA A 106 28.96 -8.47 11.63
C ALA A 106 28.56 -7.01 11.33
N GLU A 107 29.39 -6.04 11.68
CA GLU A 107 29.11 -4.63 11.35
C GLU A 107 29.43 -4.30 9.88
N GLN A 108 30.39 -5.04 9.30
CA GLN A 108 30.86 -4.86 7.93
C GLN A 108 30.79 -6.17 7.15
N CYS A 109 30.66 -6.06 5.83
CA CYS A 109 30.75 -7.20 4.93
C CYS A 109 32.20 -7.70 4.85
N GLY A 110 32.41 -8.97 4.49
CA GLY A 110 33.76 -9.54 4.28
C GLY A 110 34.58 -8.80 3.20
N CYS A 111 33.94 -8.02 2.32
CA CYS A 111 34.63 -7.13 1.37
C CYS A 111 34.96 -5.73 1.94
N GLY A 112 34.78 -5.51 3.25
CA GLY A 112 34.93 -4.22 3.94
C GLY A 112 33.84 -3.18 3.62
N GLY A 113 32.73 -3.58 2.98
CA GLY A 113 31.63 -2.69 2.64
C GLY A 113 30.60 -2.58 3.76
N SER A 114 29.96 -1.42 3.91
CA SER A 114 28.82 -1.26 4.81
C SER A 114 27.54 -1.86 4.24
N PHE A 115 26.62 -2.16 5.15
CA PHE A 115 25.30 -2.71 4.84
C PHE A 115 24.24 -1.60 4.84
N ARG A 116 23.17 -1.82 4.07
CA ARG A 116 21.94 -1.03 4.11
C ARG A 116 20.72 -1.94 4.06
N CYS A 117 19.56 -1.43 4.46
CA CYS A 117 18.28 -2.10 4.24
C CYS A 117 18.03 -2.35 2.74
N THR A 118 17.39 -3.48 2.43
CA THR A 118 16.97 -3.82 1.06
C THR A 118 15.90 -2.85 0.55
N GLU A 119 14.93 -2.53 1.39
CA GLU A 119 13.98 -1.45 1.26
C GLU A 119 14.37 -0.27 2.15
N ASN A 120 14.44 0.94 1.59
CA ASN A 120 14.72 2.13 2.38
C ASN A 120 13.47 2.64 3.12
N GLN A 121 13.70 3.48 4.11
CA GLN A 121 12.64 4.06 4.94
C GLN A 121 11.63 4.90 4.15
N PHE A 122 12.09 5.67 3.15
CA PHE A 122 11.21 6.53 2.36
C PHE A 122 10.19 5.72 1.56
N ASP A 123 10.63 4.64 0.91
CA ASP A 123 9.75 3.74 0.14
C ASP A 123 8.73 3.04 1.05
N PHE A 124 9.16 2.63 2.25
CA PHE A 124 8.26 2.05 3.24
C PHE A 124 7.19 3.04 3.70
N LEU A 125 7.59 4.26 4.08
CA LEU A 125 6.66 5.31 4.53
C LEU A 125 5.70 5.73 3.42
N ALA A 126 6.17 5.85 2.17
CA ALA A 126 5.32 6.15 1.02
C ALA A 126 4.23 5.09 0.82
N LYS A 127 4.56 3.80 1.01
CA LYS A 127 3.59 2.71 0.97
C LYS A 127 2.62 2.75 2.16
N MET A 128 3.10 3.05 3.36
CA MET A 128 2.26 3.22 4.56
C MET A 128 1.26 4.40 4.41
N GLN A 129 1.66 5.47 3.72
CA GLN A 129 0.80 6.62 3.44
C GLN A 129 -0.44 6.24 2.62
N VAL A 130 -0.34 5.24 1.73
CA VAL A 130 -1.49 4.73 0.97
C VAL A 130 -2.54 4.16 1.92
N PHE A 131 -2.13 3.35 2.91
CA PHE A 131 -3.05 2.79 3.89
C PHE A 131 -3.71 3.88 4.75
N LEU A 132 -2.96 4.92 5.13
CA LEU A 132 -3.53 6.05 5.87
C LEU A 132 -4.59 6.79 5.03
N ASN A 133 -4.35 6.98 3.74
CA ASN A 133 -5.33 7.61 2.85
C ASN A 133 -6.59 6.75 2.68
N VAL A 134 -6.41 5.43 2.51
CA VAL A 134 -7.52 4.47 2.48
C VAL A 134 -8.31 4.54 3.79
N ALA A 135 -7.64 4.50 4.94
CA ALA A 135 -8.28 4.56 6.25
C ALA A 135 -9.13 5.81 6.42
N LYS A 136 -8.60 6.99 6.04
CA LYS A 136 -9.33 8.26 6.08
C LYS A 136 -10.52 8.28 5.12
N SER A 137 -10.31 7.87 3.87
CA SER A 137 -11.38 7.85 2.85
C SER A 137 -12.53 6.92 3.22
N GLN A 138 -12.20 5.76 3.80
CA GLN A 138 -13.15 4.73 4.22
C GLN A 138 -13.59 4.84 5.69
N LYS A 139 -13.15 5.88 6.41
CA LYS A 139 -13.50 6.12 7.83
C LYS A 139 -13.20 4.93 8.76
N PHE A 140 -12.13 4.20 8.49
CA PHE A 140 -11.63 3.09 9.31
C PHE A 140 -10.74 3.64 10.43
N ARG A 141 -11.32 3.78 11.63
CA ARG A 141 -10.67 4.47 12.75
C ARG A 141 -9.47 3.70 13.29
N LEU A 142 -9.58 2.39 13.48
CA LEU A 142 -8.48 1.58 14.02
C LEU A 142 -7.34 1.51 13.00
N LEU A 143 -7.68 1.42 11.71
CA LEU A 143 -6.68 1.47 10.64
C LEU A 143 -5.99 2.83 10.57
N GLU A 144 -6.73 3.93 10.71
CA GLU A 144 -6.17 5.30 10.75
C GLU A 144 -5.21 5.44 11.93
N ASP A 145 -5.62 5.04 13.12
CA ASP A 145 -4.80 5.14 14.34
C ASP A 145 -3.52 4.30 14.22
N CYS A 146 -3.64 3.06 13.75
CA CYS A 146 -2.50 2.16 13.54
C CYS A 146 -1.50 2.73 12.52
N THR A 147 -1.98 3.19 11.37
CA THR A 147 -1.12 3.70 10.29
C THR A 147 -0.51 5.06 10.64
N SER A 148 -1.26 5.92 11.33
CA SER A 148 -0.75 7.22 11.83
C SER A 148 0.37 7.02 12.84
N TRP A 149 0.25 6.04 13.74
CA TRP A 149 1.30 5.69 14.68
C TRP A 149 2.58 5.23 13.97
N ILE A 150 2.46 4.33 12.98
CA ILE A 150 3.61 3.86 12.17
C ILE A 150 4.30 5.02 11.45
N LEU A 151 3.51 5.95 10.90
CA LEU A 151 4.02 7.12 10.18
C LEU A 151 4.57 8.21 11.11
N GLY A 152 4.43 8.08 12.43
CA GLY A 152 4.79 9.13 13.39
C GLY A 152 3.93 10.39 13.26
N VAL A 153 2.76 10.28 12.61
CA VAL A 153 1.78 11.36 12.49
C VAL A 153 0.89 11.31 13.73
N THR A 154 1.48 11.56 14.90
CA THR A 154 0.69 11.68 16.13
C THR A 154 -0.10 12.99 16.04
N LYS A 155 -1.44 12.92 16.13
CA LYS A 155 -2.26 14.12 16.35
C LYS A 155 -1.82 14.74 17.69
N LEU A 156 -0.96 15.76 17.64
CA LEU A 156 -0.76 16.70 18.74
C LEU A 156 -2.00 17.60 18.78
N SER A 157 -3.09 17.12 19.36
CA SER A 157 -4.31 17.87 19.73
C SER A 157 -5.34 16.85 20.25
N GLN A 158 -5.87 16.92 21.47
CA GLN A 158 -5.99 17.98 22.49
C GLN A 158 -5.90 17.34 23.88
#